data_AF-A0A7S3DTP1-F1
#
_entry.id   AF-A0A7S3DTP1-F1
#
_cell.length_a   1.000
_cell.length_b   1.000
_cell.length_c   1.000
_cell.angle_alpha   90.00
_cell.angle_beta   90.00
_cell.angle_gamma   90.00
#
_symmetry.space_group_name_H-M   'P 1'
#
loop_
_entity.id
_entity.type
_entity.pdbx_description
1 polymer ?
#
loop_
_entity_poly.entity_id
_entity_poly.type
_entity_poly.pdbx_seq_one_letter_code
_entity_poly.pdbx_strand_id
1 'polypeptide(L)'
;QLVKEASHSPEEIEQQLQDTKTSMQEANRALRETKALLMDVTTDVSRHEENAAFIQSKLAKQTDAKQQHSRQVFSKFPEAKQICEIIGQHRSEFRKPVLGPVANLVTPKPGTESQHAAFLEQHVPTHLWKGFVVETKEDQDLLYRLVREEREIPINIFVVDRVEENFPRPFSERRWKTLKDNFGLEGYLDQFFDAPPSVFQALRTQAKIHAVVVGGMKTQKAVDSDGLLDILPQRDEPVNGKKLQNIVLCSHSQNE
;
A
#
# COMPACT_ATOMS: atom_id res chain seq x y z
N GLN A 1 -2.47 -28.00 87.01
CA GLN A 1 -2.14 -27.27 85.77
C GLN A 1 -1.84 -25.84 86.16
N LEU A 2 -0.56 -25.50 86.32
CA LEU A 2 -0.11 -24.13 86.61
C LEU A 2 -0.12 -23.34 85.30
N VAL A 3 -0.94 -22.30 85.26
CA VAL A 3 -0.93 -21.29 84.19
C VAL A 3 0.40 -20.54 84.32
N LYS A 4 1.33 -20.79 83.40
CA LYS A 4 2.51 -19.93 83.20
C LYS A 4 1.99 -18.63 82.60
N GLU A 5 1.68 -17.66 83.45
CA GLU A 5 1.53 -16.27 83.02
C GLU A 5 2.88 -15.81 82.48
N ALA A 6 2.94 -15.61 81.17
CA ALA A 6 4.09 -15.00 80.52
C ALA A 6 4.12 -13.51 80.88
N SER A 7 4.68 -13.21 82.05
CA SER A 7 5.05 -11.86 82.46
C SER A 7 6.24 -11.42 81.61
N HIS A 8 5.95 -10.80 80.47
CA HIS A 8 6.96 -10.19 79.61
C HIS A 8 7.57 -8.99 80.35
N SER A 9 8.89 -8.84 80.29
CA SER A 9 9.58 -7.67 80.85
C SER A 9 9.06 -6.40 80.15
N PRO A 10 8.94 -5.25 80.83
CA PRO A 10 8.61 -3.97 80.20
C PRO A 10 9.49 -3.68 78.97
N GLU A 11 10.76 -4.06 79.00
CA GLU A 11 11.70 -3.95 77.88
C GLU A 11 11.34 -4.85 76.69
N GLU A 12 10.84 -6.06 76.91
CA GLU A 12 10.44 -6.98 75.84
C GLU A 12 9.18 -6.48 75.12
N ILE A 13 8.26 -5.87 75.86
CA ILE A 13 7.05 -5.24 75.32
C ILE A 13 7.42 -3.99 74.51
N GLU A 14 8.33 -3.17 75.01
CA GLU A 14 8.85 -1.98 74.31
C GLU A 14 9.56 -2.37 73.00
N GLN A 15 10.39 -3.43 73.05
CA GLN A 15 11.08 -3.98 71.88
C GLN A 15 10.10 -4.49 70.83
N GLN A 16 9.09 -5.27 71.23
CA GLN A 16 8.03 -5.73 70.32
C GLN A 16 7.23 -4.57 69.71
N LEU A 17 6.95 -3.51 70.48
CA LEU A 17 6.29 -2.31 69.99
C LEU A 17 7.15 -1.57 68.95
N GLN A 18 8.46 -1.48 69.20
CA GLN A 18 9.43 -0.89 68.29
C GLN A 18 9.49 -1.68 66.97
N ASP A 19 9.59 -3.00 67.05
CA ASP A 19 9.67 -3.91 65.89
C ASP A 19 8.38 -3.93 65.06
N THR A 20 7.23 -3.88 65.75
CA THR A 20 5.93 -3.78 65.07
C THR A 20 5.79 -2.43 64.36
N LYS A 21 6.32 -1.35 64.95
CA LYS A 21 6.31 -0.01 64.36
C LYS A 21 7.20 0.10 63.13
N THR A 22 8.41 -0.48 63.15
CA THR A 22 9.28 -0.54 61.96
C THR A 22 8.68 -1.41 60.87
N SER A 23 8.13 -2.57 61.19
CA SER A 23 7.43 -3.43 60.23
C SER A 23 6.23 -2.71 59.59
N MET A 24 5.46 -1.96 60.38
CA MET A 24 4.35 -1.13 59.88
C MET A 24 4.84 0.02 58.97
N GLN A 25 6.01 0.60 59.23
CA GLN A 25 6.61 1.62 58.37
C GLN A 25 7.09 1.04 57.03
N GLU A 26 7.71 -0.14 57.05
CA GLU A 26 8.16 -0.84 55.84
C GLU A 26 6.97 -1.28 54.98
N ALA A 27 5.92 -1.84 55.58
CA ALA A 27 4.69 -2.19 54.88
C ALA A 27 4.02 -0.96 54.23
N ASN A 28 4.00 0.19 54.92
CA ASN A 28 3.49 1.43 54.37
C ASN A 28 4.36 1.98 53.21
N ARG A 29 5.68 1.79 53.27
CA ARG A 29 6.58 2.16 52.16
C ARG A 29 6.32 1.29 50.94
N ALA A 30 6.25 -0.03 51.12
CA ALA A 30 5.95 -0.98 50.05
C ALA A 30 4.58 -0.73 49.43
N LEU A 31 3.58 -0.35 50.23
CA LEU A 31 2.23 0.01 49.75
C LEU A 31 2.25 1.28 48.88
N ARG A 32 3.06 2.28 49.23
CA ARG A 32 3.21 3.51 48.43
C ARG A 32 3.90 3.22 47.10
N GLU A 33 4.93 2.38 47.11
CA GLU A 33 5.65 1.96 45.90
C GLU A 33 4.75 1.17 44.95
N THR A 34 4.01 0.18 45.47
CA THR A 34 3.02 -0.57 44.66
C THR A 34 1.92 0.33 44.14
N LYS A 35 1.41 1.29 44.92
CA LYS A 35 0.40 2.26 44.46
C LYS A 35 0.92 3.15 43.33
N ALA A 36 2.18 3.59 43.40
CA ALA A 36 2.80 4.39 42.34
C ALA A 36 2.96 3.58 41.04
N LEU A 37 3.42 2.32 41.14
CA LEU A 37 3.49 1.40 40.00
C LEU A 37 2.10 1.15 39.39
N LEU A 38 1.07 1.00 40.22
CA LEU A 38 -0.30 0.76 39.77
C LEU A 38 -0.87 1.99 39.02
N MET A 39 -0.57 3.21 39.49
CA MET A 39 -0.90 4.45 38.76
C MET A 39 -0.20 4.53 37.40
N ASP A 40 1.08 4.17 37.34
CA ASP A 40 1.86 4.19 36.10
C ASP A 40 1.28 3.21 35.07
N VAL A 41 1.05 1.95 35.48
CA VAL A 41 0.41 0.93 34.64
C VAL A 41 -0.99 1.34 34.20
N THR A 42 -1.79 1.97 35.08
CA THR A 42 -3.14 2.44 34.72
C THR A 42 -3.07 3.52 33.63
N THR A 43 -2.09 4.42 33.73
CA THR A 43 -1.88 5.49 32.75
C THR A 43 -1.45 4.91 31.39
N ASP A 44 -0.58 3.91 31.41
CA ASP A 44 -0.17 3.18 30.21
C ASP A 44 -1.34 2.42 29.57
N VAL A 45 -2.20 1.77 30.36
CA VAL A 45 -3.40 1.10 29.86
C VAL A 45 -4.31 2.10 29.15
N SER A 46 -4.61 3.25 29.77
CA SER A 46 -5.42 4.29 29.13
C SER A 46 -4.80 4.79 27.82
N ARG A 47 -3.48 4.99 27.77
CA ARG A 47 -2.77 5.37 26.54
C ARG A 47 -2.88 4.30 25.45
N HIS A 48 -2.79 3.03 25.82
CA HIS A 48 -2.94 1.92 24.88
C HIS A 48 -4.37 1.78 24.36
N GLU A 49 -5.38 2.01 25.21
CA GLU A 49 -6.78 2.01 24.80
C GLU A 49 -7.09 3.14 23.81
N GLU A 50 -6.60 4.36 24.07
CA GLU A 50 -6.75 5.50 23.16
C GLU A 50 -6.09 5.23 21.79
N ASN A 51 -4.87 4.68 21.80
CA ASN A 51 -4.17 4.28 20.59
C ASN A 51 -4.92 3.18 19.82
N ALA A 52 -5.45 2.18 20.52
CA ALA A 52 -6.25 1.13 19.92
C ALA A 52 -7.51 1.68 19.26
N ALA A 53 -8.23 2.58 19.94
CA ALA A 53 -9.42 3.25 19.41
C ALA A 53 -9.08 4.11 18.18
N PHE A 54 -7.96 4.84 18.21
CA PHE A 54 -7.48 5.61 17.06
C PHE A 54 -7.18 4.73 15.84
N ILE A 55 -6.45 3.62 16.06
CA ILE A 55 -6.13 2.66 14.99
C ILE A 55 -7.40 2.02 14.44
N GLN A 56 -8.35 1.63 15.29
CA GLN A 56 -9.64 1.06 14.86
C GLN A 56 -10.44 2.06 14.01
N SER A 57 -10.52 3.33 14.43
CA SER A 57 -11.17 4.39 13.66
C SER A 57 -10.52 4.59 12.29
N LYS A 58 -9.18 4.56 12.24
CA LYS A 58 -8.43 4.67 10.98
C LYS A 58 -8.67 3.47 10.05
N LEU A 59 -8.71 2.25 10.59
CA LEU A 59 -9.03 1.03 9.83
C LEU A 59 -10.46 1.05 9.28
N ALA A 60 -11.43 1.52 10.05
CA ALA A 60 -12.82 1.66 9.60
C ALA A 60 -12.91 2.61 8.39
N LYS A 61 -12.32 3.80 8.49
CA LYS A 61 -12.28 4.78 7.39
C LYS A 61 -11.62 4.22 6.12
N GLN A 62 -10.52 3.47 6.26
CA GLN A 62 -9.85 2.83 5.13
C GLN A 62 -10.71 1.73 4.49
N THR A 63 -11.43 0.98 5.31
CA THR A 63 -12.35 -0.06 4.84
C THR A 63 -13.49 0.55 4.03
N ASP A 64 -14.07 1.63 4.50
CA ASP A 64 -15.15 2.34 3.81
C ASP A 64 -14.70 2.88 2.44
N ALA A 65 -13.54 3.54 2.40
CA ALA A 65 -12.98 4.06 1.15
C ALA A 65 -12.69 2.94 0.14
N LYS A 66 -12.14 1.80 0.59
CA LYS A 66 -11.88 0.63 -0.26
C LYS A 66 -13.18 0.01 -0.78
N GLN A 67 -14.21 -0.08 0.06
CA GLN A 67 -15.53 -0.57 -0.36
C GLN A 67 -16.17 0.38 -1.37
N GLN A 68 -16.09 1.69 -1.15
CA GLN A 68 -16.59 2.69 -2.10
C GLN A 68 -15.88 2.59 -3.45
N HIS A 69 -14.55 2.48 -3.45
CA HIS A 69 -13.77 2.27 -4.67
C HIS A 69 -14.18 0.99 -5.40
N SER A 70 -14.28 -0.13 -4.68
CA SER A 70 -14.71 -1.41 -5.24
C SER A 70 -16.11 -1.32 -5.86
N ARG A 71 -17.05 -0.63 -5.21
CA ARG A 71 -18.41 -0.40 -5.75
C ARG A 71 -18.38 0.39 -7.06
N GLN A 72 -17.53 1.40 -7.17
CA GLN A 72 -17.37 2.19 -8.40
C GLN A 72 -16.74 1.37 -9.53
N VAL A 73 -15.76 0.51 -9.22
CA VAL A 73 -15.15 -0.38 -10.23
C VAL A 73 -16.17 -1.40 -10.72
N PHE A 74 -16.93 -2.02 -9.81
CA PHE A 74 -17.93 -3.02 -10.17
C PHE A 74 -19.19 -2.45 -10.83
N SER A 75 -19.50 -1.16 -10.64
CA SER A 75 -20.57 -0.52 -11.43
C SER A 75 -20.14 -0.30 -12.88
N LYS A 76 -18.85 -0.03 -13.12
CA LYS A 76 -18.28 0.07 -14.48
C LYS A 76 -18.09 -1.31 -15.13
N PHE A 77 -17.74 -2.33 -14.34
CA PHE A 77 -17.41 -3.68 -14.79
C PHE A 77 -18.20 -4.74 -14.01
N PRO A 78 -19.48 -4.97 -14.34
CA PRO A 78 -20.33 -5.90 -13.60
C PRO A 78 -19.84 -7.35 -13.70
N GLU A 79 -19.24 -7.75 -14.82
CA GLU A 79 -18.70 -9.10 -15.01
C GLU A 79 -17.55 -9.38 -14.03
N ALA A 80 -16.73 -8.38 -13.72
CA ALA A 80 -15.62 -8.53 -12.79
C ALA A 80 -16.09 -8.88 -11.37
N LYS A 81 -17.29 -8.42 -10.97
CA LYS A 81 -17.88 -8.77 -9.68
C LYS A 81 -18.19 -10.27 -9.60
N GLN A 82 -18.83 -10.81 -10.65
CA GLN A 82 -19.16 -12.23 -10.74
C GLN A 82 -17.88 -13.10 -10.72
N ILE A 83 -16.84 -12.66 -11.43
CA ILE A 83 -15.54 -13.35 -11.44
C ILE A 83 -14.92 -13.36 -10.03
N CYS A 84 -14.95 -12.25 -9.30
CA CYS A 84 -14.47 -12.20 -7.91
C CYS A 84 -15.24 -13.16 -6.99
N GLU A 85 -16.56 -13.29 -7.17
CA GLU A 85 -17.39 -14.23 -6.40
C GLU A 85 -16.97 -15.69 -6.70
N ILE A 86 -16.76 -16.05 -7.97
CA ILE A 86 -16.26 -17.37 -8.39
C ILE A 86 -14.88 -17.66 -7.78
N ILE A 87 -13.94 -16.70 -7.88
CA ILE A 87 -12.60 -16.83 -7.29
C ILE A 87 -12.70 -17.04 -5.77
N GLY A 88 -13.62 -16.35 -5.10
CA GLY A 88 -13.86 -16.50 -3.66
C GLY A 88 -14.36 -17.90 -3.29
N GLN A 89 -15.29 -18.46 -4.07
CA GLN A 89 -15.85 -19.80 -3.86
C GLN A 89 -14.80 -20.90 -4.06
N HIS A 90 -13.92 -20.73 -5.05
CA HIS A 90 -12.88 -21.70 -5.39
C HIS A 90 -11.49 -21.32 -4.83
N ARG A 91 -11.44 -20.45 -3.81
CA ARG A 91 -10.16 -19.90 -3.32
C ARG A 91 -9.17 -20.99 -2.90
N SER A 92 -9.63 -22.09 -2.30
CA SER A 92 -8.76 -23.19 -1.86
C SER A 92 -8.17 -24.03 -3.00
N GLU A 93 -8.72 -23.93 -4.22
CA GLU A 93 -8.22 -24.67 -5.39
C GLU A 93 -7.05 -23.94 -6.07
N PHE A 94 -6.96 -22.62 -5.91
CA PHE A 94 -5.85 -21.83 -6.44
C PHE A 94 -4.60 -21.98 -5.59
N ARG A 95 -3.47 -22.25 -6.25
CA ARG A 95 -2.15 -22.38 -5.61
C ARG A 95 -1.69 -21.04 -5.04
N LYS A 96 -1.96 -19.96 -5.77
CA LYS A 96 -1.61 -18.58 -5.40
C LYS A 96 -2.82 -17.65 -5.46
N PRO A 97 -2.79 -16.48 -4.79
CA PRO A 97 -3.91 -15.54 -4.87
C PRO A 97 -4.08 -15.02 -6.30
N VAL A 98 -5.31 -15.07 -6.81
CA VAL A 98 -5.70 -14.39 -8.04
C VAL A 98 -5.94 -12.91 -7.72
N LEU A 99 -5.25 -12.02 -8.44
CA LEU A 99 -5.29 -10.58 -8.19
C LEU A 99 -6.15 -9.89 -9.25
N GLY A 100 -7.31 -9.36 -8.88
CA GLY A 100 -8.07 -8.50 -9.77
C GLY A 100 -9.48 -8.14 -9.30
N PRO A 101 -10.24 -7.39 -10.11
CA PRO A 101 -9.78 -6.81 -11.39
C PRO A 101 -8.68 -5.75 -11.16
N VAL A 102 -7.76 -5.56 -12.13
CA VAL A 102 -6.63 -4.62 -12.01
C VAL A 102 -7.08 -3.24 -11.56
N ALA A 103 -8.20 -2.74 -12.10
CA ALA A 103 -8.77 -1.45 -11.73
C ALA A 103 -9.05 -1.29 -10.24
N ASN A 104 -9.33 -2.37 -9.51
CA ASN A 104 -9.59 -2.31 -8.08
C ASN A 104 -8.32 -2.30 -7.21
N LEU A 105 -7.17 -2.62 -7.81
CA LEU A 105 -5.90 -2.82 -7.11
C LEU A 105 -4.90 -1.68 -7.32
N VAL A 106 -5.18 -0.76 -8.24
CA VAL A 106 -4.33 0.40 -8.51
C VAL A 106 -4.85 1.59 -7.72
N THR A 107 -3.96 2.24 -6.98
CA THR A 107 -4.28 3.42 -6.17
C THR A 107 -3.28 4.56 -6.43
N PRO A 108 -3.71 5.82 -6.52
CA PRO A 108 -2.80 6.96 -6.60
C PRO A 108 -1.93 7.08 -5.33
N LYS A 109 -0.67 7.49 -5.50
CA LYS A 109 0.20 7.81 -4.36
C LYS A 109 -0.19 9.13 -3.68
N PRO A 110 0.15 9.33 -2.40
CA PRO A 110 -0.01 10.61 -1.74
C PRO A 110 0.67 11.74 -2.54
N GLY A 111 -0.02 12.86 -2.74
CA GLY A 111 0.49 13.99 -3.54
C GLY A 111 0.33 13.83 -5.04
N THR A 112 -0.33 12.77 -5.52
CA THR A 112 -0.65 12.59 -6.94
C THR A 112 -1.83 13.47 -7.32
N GLU A 113 -1.61 14.34 -8.32
CA GLU A 113 -2.67 15.18 -8.89
C GLU A 113 -3.70 14.36 -9.69
N SER A 114 -4.94 14.86 -9.74
CA SER A 114 -6.06 14.21 -10.44
C SER A 114 -5.76 13.96 -11.93
N GLN A 115 -5.00 14.85 -12.57
CA GLN A 115 -4.58 14.72 -13.96
C GLN A 115 -3.72 13.49 -14.23
N HIS A 116 -2.89 13.05 -13.28
CA HIS A 116 -2.10 11.84 -13.43
C HIS A 116 -3.01 10.61 -13.55
N ALA A 117 -4.12 10.59 -12.81
CA ALA A 117 -5.10 9.51 -12.89
C ALA A 117 -5.74 9.47 -14.28
N ALA A 118 -6.09 10.65 -14.85
CA ALA A 118 -6.60 10.74 -16.21
C ALA A 118 -5.59 10.21 -17.26
N PHE A 119 -4.30 10.54 -17.10
CA PHE A 119 -3.25 10.00 -17.97
C PHE A 119 -3.15 8.48 -17.88
N LEU A 120 -3.26 7.91 -16.68
CA LEU A 120 -3.24 6.46 -16.49
C LEU A 120 -4.47 5.79 -17.11
N GLU A 121 -5.66 6.34 -16.87
CA GLU A 121 -6.92 5.82 -17.43
C GLU A 121 -6.93 5.83 -18.95
N GLN A 122 -6.40 6.89 -19.57
CA GLN A 122 -6.32 7.01 -21.03
C GLN A 122 -5.24 6.12 -21.65
N HIS A 123 -4.09 5.98 -20.97
CA HIS A 123 -2.95 5.23 -21.50
C HIS A 123 -3.12 3.71 -21.36
N VAL A 124 -3.70 3.25 -20.25
CA VAL A 124 -3.89 1.82 -19.99
C VAL A 124 -5.15 1.32 -20.70
N PRO A 125 -5.05 0.28 -21.54
CA PRO A 125 -6.20 -0.18 -22.30
C PRO A 125 -7.26 -0.85 -21.42
N THR A 126 -8.54 -0.66 -21.75
CA THR A 126 -9.69 -1.13 -20.96
C THR A 126 -9.67 -2.62 -20.63
N HIS A 127 -9.17 -3.47 -21.53
CA HIS A 127 -9.10 -4.91 -21.29
C HIS A 127 -8.15 -5.28 -20.14
N LEU A 128 -7.10 -4.48 -19.92
CA LEU A 128 -6.15 -4.64 -18.83
C LEU A 128 -6.79 -4.24 -17.50
N TRP A 129 -7.55 -3.14 -17.47
CA TRP A 129 -8.30 -2.71 -16.29
C TRP A 129 -9.30 -3.76 -15.78
N LYS A 130 -9.98 -4.44 -16.70
CA LYS A 130 -10.93 -5.52 -16.39
C LYS A 130 -10.26 -6.86 -16.06
N GLY A 131 -8.97 -7.00 -16.36
CA GLY A 131 -8.29 -8.29 -16.29
C GLY A 131 -7.88 -8.69 -14.87
N PHE A 132 -7.47 -9.95 -14.76
CA PHE A 132 -6.98 -10.58 -13.54
C PHE A 132 -5.55 -11.04 -13.75
N VAL A 133 -4.75 -10.98 -12.69
CA VAL A 133 -3.35 -11.37 -12.68
C VAL A 133 -3.18 -12.63 -11.85
N VAL A 134 -2.49 -13.61 -12.40
CA VAL A 134 -2.14 -14.87 -11.74
C VAL A 134 -0.64 -15.09 -11.85
N GLU A 135 -0.08 -15.87 -10.93
CA GLU A 135 1.37 -16.08 -10.87
C GLU A 135 1.82 -17.43 -11.42
N THR A 136 0.88 -18.32 -11.74
CA THR A 136 1.17 -19.65 -12.30
C THR A 136 0.28 -19.93 -13.49
N LYS A 137 0.75 -20.79 -14.40
CA LYS A 137 -0.03 -21.23 -15.56
C LYS A 137 -1.18 -22.13 -15.13
N GLU A 138 -1.00 -22.93 -14.08
CA GLU A 138 -2.05 -23.78 -13.55
C GLU A 138 -3.22 -22.98 -12.97
N ASP A 139 -2.94 -21.88 -12.26
CA ASP A 139 -3.98 -20.97 -11.80
C ASP A 139 -4.66 -20.23 -12.96
N GLN A 140 -3.93 -19.94 -14.05
CA GLN A 140 -4.51 -19.40 -15.29
C GLN A 140 -5.51 -20.38 -15.92
N ASP A 141 -5.10 -21.63 -16.11
CA ASP A 141 -5.92 -22.67 -16.73
C ASP A 141 -7.17 -22.94 -15.86
N LEU A 142 -7.00 -23.01 -14.54
CA LEU A 142 -8.11 -23.16 -13.59
C LEU A 142 -9.09 -21.99 -13.68
N LEU A 143 -8.57 -20.75 -13.64
CA LEU A 143 -9.41 -19.54 -13.72
C LEU A 143 -10.15 -19.46 -15.05
N TYR A 144 -9.49 -19.80 -16.16
CA TYR A 144 -10.10 -19.84 -17.48
C TYR A 144 -11.24 -20.84 -17.54
N ARG A 145 -11.02 -22.08 -17.05
CA ARG A 145 -12.07 -23.11 -16.99
C ARG A 145 -13.28 -22.66 -16.17
N LEU A 146 -13.07 -22.22 -14.93
CA LEU A 146 -14.16 -21.84 -14.02
C LEU A 146 -15.00 -20.66 -14.53
N VAL A 147 -14.37 -19.69 -15.21
CA VAL A 147 -15.03 -18.45 -15.62
C VAL A 147 -15.50 -18.51 -17.06
N ARG A 148 -14.63 -18.91 -17.99
CA ARG A 148 -14.90 -18.86 -19.41
C ARG A 148 -15.61 -20.11 -19.90
N GLU A 149 -15.17 -21.30 -19.50
CA GLU A 149 -15.76 -22.55 -20.00
C GLU A 149 -17.06 -22.92 -19.27
N GLU A 150 -17.09 -22.77 -17.94
CA GLU A 150 -18.24 -23.20 -17.14
C GLU A 150 -19.33 -22.13 -16.96
N ARG A 151 -19.00 -20.85 -17.21
CA ARG A 151 -19.91 -19.71 -17.00
C ARG A 151 -20.03 -18.78 -18.21
N GLU A 152 -19.26 -19.02 -19.28
CA GLU A 152 -19.25 -18.24 -20.51
C GLU A 152 -18.89 -16.75 -20.35
N ILE A 153 -18.36 -16.36 -19.19
CA ILE A 153 -18.01 -14.96 -18.88
C ILE A 153 -16.70 -14.61 -19.60
N PRO A 154 -16.63 -13.50 -20.38
CA PRO A 154 -15.37 -13.03 -20.94
C PRO A 154 -14.38 -12.61 -19.86
N ILE A 155 -13.14 -13.11 -19.93
CA ILE A 155 -12.09 -12.79 -18.96
C ILE A 155 -10.75 -12.57 -19.66
N ASN A 156 -9.99 -11.60 -19.18
CA ASN A 156 -8.58 -11.41 -19.52
C ASN A 156 -7.72 -11.84 -18.33
N ILE A 157 -6.77 -12.75 -18.57
CA ILE A 157 -5.89 -13.29 -17.53
C ILE A 157 -4.45 -13.02 -17.94
N PHE A 158 -3.70 -12.36 -17.07
CA PHE A 158 -2.28 -12.06 -17.26
C PHE A 158 -1.45 -12.93 -16.32
N VAL A 159 -0.54 -13.71 -16.88
CA VAL A 159 0.40 -14.51 -16.09
C VAL A 159 1.65 -13.68 -15.81
N VAL A 160 1.98 -13.56 -14.54
CA VAL A 160 3.19 -12.89 -14.06
C VAL A 160 3.96 -13.88 -13.17
N ASP A 161 4.89 -14.60 -13.78
CA ASP A 161 5.70 -15.60 -13.13
C ASP A 161 6.86 -15.00 -12.30
N ARG A 162 7.32 -13.81 -12.69
CA ARG A 162 8.38 -13.06 -12.01
C ARG A 162 8.09 -11.56 -11.98
N VAL A 163 8.42 -10.94 -10.85
CA VAL A 163 8.42 -9.48 -10.70
C VAL A 163 9.85 -8.99 -10.96
N GLU A 164 10.00 -8.08 -11.92
CA GLU A 164 11.26 -7.40 -12.18
C GLU A 164 11.37 -6.16 -11.30
N GLU A 165 12.46 -6.06 -10.54
CA GLU A 165 12.72 -4.88 -9.72
C GLU A 165 13.17 -3.70 -10.59
N ASN A 166 13.95 -3.97 -11.64
CA ASN A 166 14.53 -2.97 -12.52
C ASN A 166 13.93 -3.01 -13.91
N PHE A 167 13.15 -1.98 -14.24
CA PHE A 167 12.67 -1.73 -15.59
C PHE A 167 13.55 -0.70 -16.30
N PRO A 168 13.94 -0.95 -17.57
CA PRO A 168 14.74 0.00 -18.32
C PRO A 168 13.95 1.29 -18.53
N ARG A 169 14.50 2.41 -18.05
CA ARG A 169 13.97 3.75 -18.34
C ARG A 169 14.41 4.20 -19.73
N PRO A 170 13.59 4.99 -20.45
CA PRO A 170 13.93 5.44 -21.80
C PRO A 170 15.09 6.46 -21.84
N PHE A 171 15.38 7.14 -20.73
CA PHE A 171 16.45 8.14 -20.67
C PHE A 171 17.51 7.78 -19.65
N SER A 172 18.77 8.12 -19.94
CA SER A 172 19.83 8.11 -18.94
C SER A 172 19.54 9.13 -17.84
N GLU A 173 20.10 8.94 -16.63
CA GLU A 173 19.91 9.89 -15.52
C GLU A 173 20.34 11.32 -15.89
N ARG A 174 21.46 11.45 -16.64
CA ARG A 174 21.98 12.73 -17.10
C ARG A 174 20.98 13.44 -18.00
N ARG A 175 20.46 12.75 -19.02
CA ARG A 175 19.47 13.36 -19.92
C ARG A 175 18.14 13.61 -19.23
N TRP A 176 17.70 12.67 -18.40
CA TRP A 176 16.48 12.85 -17.62
C TRP A 176 16.53 14.15 -16.81
N LYS A 177 17.66 14.42 -16.15
CA LYS A 177 17.88 15.67 -15.43
C LYS A 177 17.79 16.90 -16.35
N THR A 178 18.46 16.88 -17.50
CA THR A 178 18.36 17.97 -18.48
C THR A 178 16.93 18.21 -18.96
N LEU A 179 16.20 17.13 -19.29
CA LEU A 179 14.82 17.25 -19.75
C LEU A 179 13.89 17.77 -18.66
N LYS A 180 14.10 17.34 -17.42
CA LYS A 180 13.38 17.83 -16.24
C LYS A 180 13.62 19.32 -16.00
N ASP A 181 14.88 19.75 -15.97
CA ASP A 181 15.24 21.15 -15.68
C ASP A 181 14.78 22.09 -16.81
N ASN A 182 15.01 21.70 -18.06
CA ASN A 182 14.74 22.56 -19.22
C ASN A 182 13.28 22.56 -19.64
N PHE A 183 12.60 21.41 -19.61
CA PHE A 183 11.26 21.24 -20.16
C PHE A 183 10.19 20.91 -19.11
N GLY A 184 10.54 20.85 -17.83
CA GLY A 184 9.58 20.70 -16.73
C GLY A 184 8.94 19.31 -16.64
N LEU A 185 9.64 18.26 -17.07
CA LEU A 185 9.19 16.89 -16.86
C LEU A 185 9.12 16.55 -15.37
N GLU A 186 8.07 15.87 -14.95
CA GLU A 186 7.82 15.61 -13.53
C GLU A 186 8.37 14.25 -13.13
N GLY A 187 8.04 13.23 -13.92
CA GLY A 187 8.28 11.83 -13.61
C GLY A 187 7.87 10.89 -14.74
N TYR A 188 7.93 9.60 -14.43
CA TYR A 188 7.31 8.55 -15.24
C TYR A 188 5.95 8.18 -14.66
N LEU A 189 5.02 7.73 -15.51
CA LEU A 189 3.63 7.46 -15.09
C LEU A 189 3.53 6.44 -13.95
N ASP A 190 4.39 5.41 -13.95
CA ASP A 190 4.45 4.43 -12.86
C ASP A 190 4.95 5.00 -11.52
N GLN A 191 5.52 6.21 -11.48
CA GLN A 191 5.97 6.80 -10.23
C GLN A 191 4.82 7.35 -9.39
N PHE A 192 3.65 7.58 -9.98
CA PHE A 192 2.49 8.24 -9.34
C PHE A 192 1.44 7.27 -8.77
N PHE A 193 1.61 5.96 -8.93
CA PHE A 193 0.63 4.96 -8.50
C PHE A 193 1.28 3.81 -7.75
N ASP A 194 0.48 3.17 -6.90
CA ASP A 194 0.80 1.93 -6.20
C ASP A 194 -0.17 0.82 -6.63
N ALA A 195 0.35 -0.40 -6.67
CA ALA A 195 -0.43 -1.62 -6.85
C ALA A 195 0.37 -2.82 -6.31
N PRO A 196 -0.26 -4.00 -6.11
CA PRO A 196 0.47 -5.22 -5.81
C PRO A 196 1.58 -5.49 -6.84
N PRO A 197 2.76 -6.03 -6.45
CA PRO A 197 3.92 -6.17 -7.34
C PRO A 197 3.61 -6.89 -8.66
N SER A 198 2.86 -7.99 -8.62
CA SER A 198 2.47 -8.76 -9.82
C SER A 198 1.53 -7.95 -10.73
N VAL A 199 0.63 -7.14 -10.16
CA VAL A 199 -0.24 -6.23 -10.93
C VAL A 199 0.58 -5.12 -11.57
N PHE A 200 1.54 -4.57 -10.82
CA PHE A 200 2.42 -3.52 -11.31
C PHE A 200 3.32 -4.01 -12.45
N GLN A 201 3.85 -5.22 -12.34
CA GLN A 201 4.58 -5.91 -13.41
C GLN A 201 3.70 -6.09 -14.66
N ALA A 202 2.43 -6.50 -14.49
CA ALA A 202 1.50 -6.62 -15.60
C ALA A 202 1.27 -5.27 -16.31
N LEU A 203 1.05 -4.19 -15.56
CA LEU A 203 0.91 -2.84 -16.12
C LEU A 203 2.17 -2.38 -16.87
N ARG A 204 3.36 -2.65 -16.32
CA ARG A 204 4.63 -2.30 -16.96
C ARG A 204 4.90 -3.13 -18.21
N THR A 205 4.52 -4.40 -18.23
CA THR A 205 4.74 -5.30 -19.38
C THR A 205 3.74 -5.01 -20.51
N GLN A 206 2.47 -4.87 -20.18
CA GLN A 206 1.38 -4.75 -21.14
C GLN A 206 1.15 -3.32 -21.62
N ALA A 207 1.19 -2.34 -20.70
CA ALA A 207 0.95 -0.93 -21.01
C ALA A 207 2.21 -0.07 -20.97
N LYS A 208 3.38 -0.61 -20.58
CA LYS A 208 4.66 0.14 -20.57
C LYS A 208 4.61 1.45 -19.78
N ILE A 209 3.84 1.49 -18.69
CA ILE A 209 3.68 2.68 -17.84
C ILE A 209 5.02 3.23 -17.28
N HIS A 210 6.08 2.41 -17.22
CA HIS A 210 7.43 2.82 -16.81
C HIS A 210 8.19 3.63 -17.88
N ALA A 211 7.71 3.63 -19.12
CA ALA A 211 8.30 4.36 -20.24
C ALA A 211 7.46 5.59 -20.65
N VAL A 212 6.32 5.82 -20.00
CA VAL A 212 5.48 7.00 -20.22
C VAL A 212 6.00 8.14 -19.38
N VAL A 213 6.24 9.27 -20.02
CA VAL A 213 6.74 10.49 -19.41
C VAL A 213 5.56 11.40 -19.07
N VAL A 214 5.58 11.94 -17.85
CA VAL A 214 4.59 12.90 -17.37
C VAL A 214 5.26 14.25 -17.22
N GLY A 215 4.61 15.30 -17.73
CA GLY A 215 5.08 16.67 -17.60
C GLY A 215 3.94 17.63 -17.30
N GLY A 216 4.28 18.73 -16.65
CA GLY A 216 3.32 19.77 -16.28
C GLY A 216 3.15 20.84 -17.36
N MET A 217 2.68 22.01 -16.95
CA MET A 217 2.42 23.14 -17.84
C MET A 217 3.65 23.60 -18.64
N LYS A 218 4.84 23.59 -18.02
CA LYS A 218 6.09 23.96 -18.71
C LYS A 218 6.39 22.98 -19.85
N THR A 219 6.08 21.71 -19.66
CA THR A 219 6.22 20.68 -20.70
C THR A 219 5.25 20.92 -21.84
N GLN A 220 3.99 21.25 -21.54
CA GLN A 220 3.03 21.57 -22.59
C GLN A 220 3.50 22.76 -23.45
N LYS A 221 3.97 23.84 -22.82
CA LYS A 221 4.54 24.98 -23.56
C LYS A 221 5.73 24.59 -24.43
N ALA A 222 6.61 23.73 -23.93
CA ALA A 222 7.76 23.23 -24.66
C ALA A 222 7.39 22.32 -25.84
N VAL A 223 6.29 21.56 -25.72
CA VAL A 223 5.70 20.79 -26.83
C VAL A 223 5.20 21.75 -27.90
N ASP A 224 4.52 22.82 -27.51
CA ASP A 224 3.88 23.75 -28.43
C ASP A 224 4.89 24.71 -29.11
N SER A 225 6.02 25.02 -28.44
CA SER A 225 6.88 26.16 -28.80
C SER A 225 8.37 25.83 -28.96
N ASP A 226 8.89 24.84 -28.22
CA ASP A 226 10.35 24.64 -28.03
C ASP A 226 10.87 23.35 -28.67
N GLY A 227 10.09 22.74 -29.58
CA GLY A 227 10.52 21.56 -30.32
C GLY A 227 10.79 20.33 -29.45
N LEU A 228 10.18 20.23 -28.26
CA LEU A 228 10.40 19.09 -27.34
C LEU A 228 10.15 17.75 -28.03
N LEU A 229 9.12 17.67 -28.89
CA LEU A 229 8.81 16.45 -29.64
C LEU A 229 9.93 16.04 -30.61
N ASP A 230 10.76 16.97 -31.08
CA ASP A 230 11.94 16.67 -31.91
C ASP A 230 13.13 16.21 -31.06
N ILE A 231 13.17 16.59 -29.79
CA ILE A 231 14.26 16.29 -28.85
C ILE A 231 14.05 14.95 -28.16
N LEU A 232 12.81 14.60 -27.77
CA LEU A 232 12.51 13.35 -27.07
C LEU A 232 12.99 12.07 -27.80
N PRO A 233 12.81 11.90 -29.12
CA PRO A 233 13.25 10.70 -29.82
C PRO A 233 14.76 10.66 -30.11
N GLN A 234 15.49 11.77 -29.89
CA GLN A 234 16.94 11.80 -30.10
C GLN A 234 17.61 10.79 -29.17
N ARG A 235 18.75 10.23 -29.57
CA ARG A 235 19.41 9.19 -28.77
C ARG A 235 20.23 9.78 -27.64
N ASP A 236 20.16 9.16 -26.47
CA ASP A 236 21.33 9.14 -25.60
C ASP A 236 22.34 8.20 -26.24
N GLU A 237 23.63 8.54 -26.14
CA GLU A 237 24.72 7.60 -26.40
C GLU A 237 24.33 6.18 -25.95
N PRO A 238 24.58 5.13 -26.75
CA PRO A 238 23.88 3.87 -26.64
C PRO A 238 24.16 3.19 -25.31
N VAL A 239 23.23 3.31 -24.36
CA VAL A 239 23.19 2.41 -23.21
C VAL A 239 22.62 1.08 -23.72
N ASN A 240 23.55 0.20 -24.10
CA ASN A 240 23.34 -1.24 -24.27
C ASN A 240 22.60 -1.72 -25.54
N GLY A 241 22.71 -1.01 -26.67
CA GLY A 241 22.36 -1.54 -28.00
C GLY A 241 20.88 -1.88 -28.24
N LYS A 242 19.98 -1.59 -27.29
CA LYS A 242 18.54 -1.82 -27.44
C LYS A 242 17.88 -0.60 -28.08
N LYS A 243 17.15 -0.81 -29.18
CA LYS A 243 16.31 0.22 -29.81
C LYS A 243 15.32 0.76 -28.77
N LEU A 244 15.22 2.09 -28.65
CA LEU A 244 14.23 2.74 -27.80
C LEU A 244 12.82 2.36 -28.26
N GLN A 245 11.98 2.05 -27.26
CA GLN A 245 10.55 1.84 -27.43
C GLN A 245 9.85 3.20 -27.55
N ASN A 246 8.71 3.24 -28.23
CA ASN A 246 7.87 4.43 -28.40
C ASN A 246 7.69 5.18 -27.07
N ILE A 247 8.15 6.43 -27.01
CA ILE A 247 8.02 7.30 -25.85
C ILE A 247 6.65 7.98 -25.94
N VAL A 248 5.86 7.85 -24.88
CA VAL A 248 4.57 8.53 -24.76
C VAL A 248 4.74 9.67 -23.77
N LEU A 249 4.34 10.88 -24.17
CA LEU A 249 4.34 12.06 -23.32
C LEU A 249 2.91 12.44 -22.95
N CYS A 250 2.65 12.60 -21.67
CA CYS A 250 1.40 13.15 -21.15
C CYS A 250 1.69 14.51 -20.51
N SER A 251 1.07 15.56 -21.07
CA SER A 251 1.12 16.92 -20.53
C SER A 251 -0.27 17.54 -20.55
N HIS A 252 -0.48 18.56 -19.72
CA HIS A 252 -1.75 19.27 -19.65
C HIS A 252 -1.56 20.78 -19.85
N SER A 253 -2.46 21.39 -20.61
CA SER A 253 -2.73 22.82 -20.62
C SER A 253 -3.93 23.08 -19.71
N GLN A 254 -3.83 24.02 -18.76
CA GLN A 254 -5.06 24.59 -18.20
C GLN A 254 -5.71 25.44 -19.30
N ASN A 255 -6.82 24.96 -19.85
CA ASN A 255 -7.83 25.85 -20.40
C ASN A 255 -8.73 26.26 -19.23
N GLU A 256 -8.93 27.57 -19.09
CA GLU A 256 -9.88 28.21 -18.17
C GLU A 256 -11.29 27.60 -18.24
#